data_AF-A0A963E6P8-F1
#
_entry.id   AF-A0A963E6P8-F1
#
_cell.length_a   1.000
_cell.length_b   1.000
_cell.length_c   1.000
_cell.angle_alpha   90.00
_cell.angle_beta   90.00
_cell.angle_gamma   90.00
#
_symmetry.space_group_name_H-M   'P 1'
#
loop_
_entity.id
_entity.type
_entity.pdbx_description
1 polymer ?
#
loop_
_entity_poly.entity_id
_entity_poly.type
_entity_poly.pdbx_seq_one_letter_code
_entity_poly.pdbx_strand_id
1 'polypeptide(L)'
;MAANSRIEWTPAIDEAIRRIYRDRRHGGLKALSRETGIGRTSLSDRARRALGLPPLRSVRPAKKTRWDPLDDELIVRWGHEPSACIARRLEAAGRPWRSDKTVANRRCELRNQGQPVGAWREDLTTEEVAEGLGINIMAVTRWIKQGQLKAKALRPDSPTCKFYRIQSRDLRRFIYRHPTYLASARPDLVWYNDIVFGPCPSDVQEPPKGRQRRQPELDGTEYPLNLESAHG
;
A
#
# COMPACT_ATOMS: atom_id res chain seq x y z
N MET A 1 -29.45 -16.19 14.05
CA MET A 1 -29.21 -16.70 12.69
C MET A 1 -30.18 -15.99 11.76
N ALA A 2 -29.69 -15.16 10.83
CA ALA A 2 -30.57 -14.44 9.90
C ALA A 2 -31.03 -15.41 8.81
N ALA A 3 -32.34 -15.63 8.72
CA ALA A 3 -32.95 -16.41 7.65
C ALA A 3 -32.49 -15.85 6.31
N ASN A 4 -32.05 -16.73 5.41
CA ASN A 4 -31.68 -16.38 4.04
C ASN A 4 -32.99 -16.12 3.27
N SER A 5 -33.66 -15.00 3.57
CA SER A 5 -34.92 -14.61 2.96
C SER A 5 -34.65 -14.30 1.49
N ARG A 6 -35.04 -15.22 0.62
CA ARG A 6 -34.99 -15.04 -0.83
C ARG A 6 -35.84 -13.82 -1.18
N ILE A 7 -35.20 -12.77 -1.68
CA ILE A 7 -35.88 -11.52 -2.04
C ILE A 7 -36.89 -11.82 -3.15
N GLU A 8 -38.16 -11.53 -2.90
CA GLU A 8 -39.21 -11.60 -3.91
C GLU A 8 -39.21 -10.32 -4.76
N TRP A 9 -38.94 -10.48 -6.05
CA TRP A 9 -38.89 -9.38 -7.00
C TRP A 9 -40.23 -9.25 -7.70
N THR A 10 -40.93 -8.16 -7.47
CA THR A 10 -42.21 -7.87 -8.12
C THR A 10 -42.04 -6.87 -9.28
N PRO A 11 -42.93 -6.89 -10.28
CA PRO A 11 -42.92 -5.90 -11.37
C PRO A 11 -43.00 -4.45 -10.88
N ALA A 12 -43.71 -4.21 -9.76
CA ALA A 12 -43.82 -2.90 -9.15
C ALA A 12 -42.48 -2.39 -8.59
N ILE A 13 -41.68 -3.28 -7.98
CA ILE A 13 -40.33 -2.95 -7.50
C ILE A 13 -39.41 -2.66 -8.69
N ASP A 14 -39.45 -3.48 -9.75
CA ASP A 14 -38.65 -3.26 -10.94
C ASP A 14 -39.00 -1.93 -11.62
N GLU A 15 -40.29 -1.54 -11.68
CA GLU A 15 -40.68 -0.24 -12.23
C GLU A 15 -40.28 0.94 -11.33
N ALA A 16 -40.39 0.80 -10.01
CA ALA A 16 -39.88 1.80 -9.08
C ALA A 16 -38.36 2.02 -9.25
N ILE A 17 -37.59 0.95 -9.46
CA ILE A 17 -36.17 1.03 -9.78
C ILE A 17 -35.96 1.76 -11.11
N ARG A 18 -36.67 1.38 -12.18
CA ARG A 18 -36.56 2.05 -13.50
C ARG A 18 -36.82 3.55 -13.39
N ARG A 19 -37.86 3.96 -12.67
CA ARG A 19 -38.19 5.37 -12.44
C ARG A 19 -37.07 6.12 -11.72
N ILE A 20 -36.54 5.56 -10.63
CA ILE A 20 -35.41 6.17 -9.89
C ILE A 20 -34.19 6.37 -10.79
N TYR A 21 -33.88 5.40 -11.65
CA TYR A 21 -32.74 5.44 -12.57
C TYR A 21 -32.97 6.41 -13.75
N ARG A 22 -34.21 6.50 -14.25
CA ARG A 22 -34.62 7.48 -15.27
C ARG A 22 -34.50 8.91 -14.74
N ASP A 23 -35.03 9.17 -13.56
CA ASP A 23 -35.08 10.50 -12.94
C ASP A 23 -33.77 10.88 -12.25
N ARG A 24 -32.80 9.95 -12.18
CA ARG A 24 -31.53 10.07 -11.44
C ARG A 24 -31.70 10.61 -10.02
N ARG A 25 -32.81 10.25 -9.36
CA ARG A 25 -33.20 10.82 -8.07
C ARG A 25 -32.18 10.47 -6.98
N HIS A 26 -31.49 11.48 -6.46
CA HIS A 26 -30.53 11.28 -5.38
C HIS A 26 -31.22 10.67 -4.15
N GLY A 27 -30.65 9.59 -3.62
CA GLY A 27 -31.24 8.86 -2.49
C GLY A 27 -32.49 8.04 -2.82
N GLY A 28 -32.95 7.97 -4.08
CA GLY A 28 -34.15 7.21 -4.45
C GLY A 28 -34.09 5.73 -4.05
N LEU A 29 -32.95 5.06 -4.27
CA LEU A 29 -32.76 3.68 -3.81
C LEU A 29 -32.76 3.53 -2.28
N LYS A 30 -32.39 4.59 -1.54
CA LYS A 30 -32.45 4.58 -0.06
C LYS A 30 -33.90 4.67 0.42
N ALA A 31 -34.73 5.46 -0.25
CA ALA A 31 -36.16 5.53 0.02
C ALA A 31 -36.83 4.18 -0.30
N LEU A 32 -36.60 3.64 -1.50
CA LEU A 32 -37.16 2.35 -1.92
C LEU A 32 -36.72 1.20 -1.01
N SER A 33 -35.48 1.23 -0.51
CA SER A 33 -34.97 0.25 0.46
C SER A 33 -35.72 0.29 1.79
N ARG A 34 -36.16 1.47 2.25
CA ARG A 34 -36.99 1.61 3.45
C ARG A 34 -38.42 1.14 3.22
N GLU A 35 -38.97 1.40 2.04
CA GLU A 35 -40.34 1.02 1.67
C GLU A 35 -40.49 -0.49 1.47
N THR A 36 -39.49 -1.14 0.87
CA THR A 36 -39.55 -2.56 0.48
C THR A 36 -38.84 -3.49 1.47
N GLY A 37 -38.07 -2.95 2.41
CA GLY A 37 -37.18 -3.72 3.28
C GLY A 37 -35.96 -4.36 2.56
N ILE A 38 -35.85 -4.20 1.25
CA ILE A 38 -34.75 -4.76 0.45
C ILE A 38 -33.50 -3.89 0.62
N GLY A 39 -32.36 -4.51 0.88
CA GLY A 39 -31.09 -3.80 0.99
C GLY A 39 -30.74 -3.01 -0.28
N ARG A 40 -30.20 -1.79 -0.11
CA ARG A 40 -29.76 -0.91 -1.22
C ARG A 40 -28.84 -1.60 -2.22
N THR A 41 -27.94 -2.46 -1.74
CA THR A 41 -27.00 -3.21 -2.59
C THR A 41 -27.78 -4.17 -3.51
N SER A 42 -28.73 -4.93 -2.97
CA SER A 42 -29.56 -5.85 -3.74
C SER A 42 -30.43 -5.13 -4.79
N LEU A 43 -31.03 -3.98 -4.44
CA LEU A 43 -31.77 -3.14 -5.40
C LEU A 43 -30.84 -2.64 -6.52
N SER A 44 -29.63 -2.20 -6.17
CA SER A 44 -28.64 -1.75 -7.15
C SER A 44 -28.12 -2.88 -8.04
N ASP A 45 -28.00 -4.09 -7.50
CA ASP A 45 -27.54 -5.27 -8.24
C ASP A 45 -28.63 -5.80 -9.16
N ARG A 46 -29.90 -5.79 -8.72
CA ARG A 46 -31.07 -6.08 -9.57
C ARG A 46 -31.13 -5.11 -10.75
N ALA A 47 -31.00 -3.81 -10.47
CA ALA A 47 -30.99 -2.77 -11.50
C ALA A 47 -29.92 -3.01 -12.57
N ARG A 48 -28.69 -3.38 -12.15
CA ARG A 48 -27.56 -3.60 -13.05
C ARG A 48 -27.67 -4.91 -13.82
N ARG A 49 -27.97 -6.02 -13.13
CA ARG A 49 -27.83 -7.38 -13.68
C ARG A 49 -29.09 -7.89 -14.37
N ALA A 50 -30.27 -7.58 -13.83
CA ALA A 50 -31.54 -8.08 -14.36
C ALA A 50 -32.24 -7.05 -15.25
N LEU A 51 -32.18 -5.76 -14.88
CA LEU A 51 -32.85 -4.70 -15.62
C LEU A 51 -31.96 -3.97 -16.64
N GLY A 52 -30.66 -4.28 -16.67
CA GLY A 52 -29.70 -3.68 -17.60
C GLY A 52 -29.54 -2.16 -17.47
N LEU A 53 -29.89 -1.58 -16.32
CA LEU A 53 -29.89 -0.13 -16.13
C LEU A 53 -28.46 0.40 -15.90
N PRO A 54 -28.13 1.57 -16.47
CA PRO A 54 -26.81 2.19 -16.28
C PRO A 54 -26.65 2.61 -14.81
N PRO A 55 -25.43 2.61 -14.24
CA PRO A 55 -25.23 2.99 -12.85
C PRO A 55 -25.74 4.43 -12.56
N LEU A 56 -26.51 4.58 -11.48
CA LEU A 56 -27.11 5.86 -11.03
C LEU A 56 -26.08 6.97 -10.82
N ARG A 57 -24.91 6.61 -10.28
CA ARG A 57 -23.77 7.51 -10.29
C ARG A 57 -23.15 7.39 -11.66
N SER A 58 -22.90 8.53 -12.33
CA SER A 58 -21.95 8.52 -13.43
C SER A 58 -20.68 7.89 -12.86
N VAL A 59 -20.37 6.67 -13.30
CA VAL A 59 -18.99 6.25 -13.31
C VAL A 59 -18.42 7.24 -14.31
N ARG A 60 -17.89 8.39 -13.82
CA ARG A 60 -16.87 9.09 -14.59
C ARG A 60 -15.97 7.94 -15.00
N PRO A 61 -15.81 7.61 -16.29
CA PRO A 61 -14.78 6.66 -16.64
C PRO A 61 -13.57 7.26 -15.96
N ALA A 62 -13.06 6.57 -14.93
CA ALA A 62 -11.78 6.95 -14.39
C ALA A 62 -10.94 6.87 -15.65
N LYS A 63 -10.55 8.02 -16.21
CA LYS A 63 -9.48 8.05 -17.18
C LYS A 63 -8.39 7.34 -16.39
N LYS A 64 -8.21 6.05 -16.65
CA LYS A 64 -7.13 5.27 -16.09
C LYS A 64 -5.96 5.88 -16.80
N THR A 65 -5.49 7.02 -16.28
CA THR A 65 -4.33 7.69 -16.80
C THR A 65 -3.27 6.62 -16.75
N ARG A 66 -2.78 6.21 -17.92
CA ARG A 66 -1.80 5.14 -17.99
C ARG A 66 -0.58 5.60 -17.20
N TRP A 67 0.06 4.66 -16.52
CA TRP A 67 1.37 4.94 -15.93
C TRP A 67 2.37 5.03 -17.07
N ASP A 68 3.09 6.13 -17.09
CA ASP A 68 4.22 6.36 -17.98
C ASP A 68 5.49 5.76 -17.33
N PRO A 69 6.42 5.16 -18.09
CA PRO A 69 7.71 4.75 -17.55
C PRO A 69 8.41 5.82 -16.69
N LEU A 70 8.29 7.11 -17.04
CA LEU A 70 8.84 8.19 -16.24
C LEU A 70 8.14 8.34 -14.87
N ASP A 71 6.84 8.05 -14.79
CA ASP A 71 6.13 8.02 -13.50
C ASP A 71 6.74 6.93 -12.60
N ASP A 72 7.04 5.75 -13.17
CA ASP A 72 7.61 4.63 -12.43
C ASP A 72 9.01 4.94 -11.92
N GLU A 73 9.87 5.55 -12.76
CA GLU A 73 11.20 6.00 -12.35
C GLU A 73 11.15 6.98 -11.17
N LEU A 74 10.21 7.92 -11.20
CA LEU A 74 10.01 8.89 -10.12
C LEU A 74 9.48 8.23 -8.85
N ILE A 75 8.55 7.27 -8.97
CA ILE A 75 8.05 6.49 -7.84
C ILE A 75 9.18 5.65 -7.22
N VAL A 76 10.06 5.06 -8.02
CA VAL A 76 11.23 4.32 -7.52
C VAL A 76 12.18 5.28 -6.81
N ARG A 77 12.52 6.41 -7.43
CA ARG A 77 13.41 7.44 -6.86
C ARG A 77 12.93 7.96 -5.51
N TRP A 78 11.63 8.22 -5.38
CA TRP A 78 11.02 8.68 -4.13
C TRP A 78 10.38 7.55 -3.33
N GLY A 79 10.70 6.29 -3.62
CA GLY A 79 10.07 5.12 -3.01
C GLY A 79 10.25 5.05 -1.50
N HIS A 80 11.17 5.85 -0.96
CA HIS A 80 11.40 6.01 0.46
C HIS A 80 10.35 6.87 1.18
N GLU A 81 9.60 7.70 0.45
CA GLU A 81 8.63 8.62 1.02
C GLU A 81 7.24 7.98 1.19
N PRO A 82 6.36 8.56 2.03
CA PRO A 82 4.94 8.23 2.04
C PRO A 82 4.29 8.53 0.69
N SER A 83 3.27 7.77 0.32
CA SER A 83 2.61 7.85 -0.98
C SER A 83 1.93 9.20 -1.23
N ALA A 84 1.49 9.88 -0.17
CA ALA A 84 0.97 11.25 -0.25
C ALA A 84 2.07 12.27 -0.64
N CYS A 85 3.30 12.08 -0.15
CA CYS A 85 4.44 12.90 -0.55
C CYS A 85 4.81 12.63 -2.01
N ILE A 86 4.87 11.35 -2.40
CA ILE A 86 5.15 10.95 -3.78
C ILE A 86 4.09 11.53 -4.73
N ALA A 87 2.80 11.48 -4.37
CA ALA A 87 1.72 12.05 -5.17
C ALA A 87 1.92 13.56 -5.42
N ARG A 88 2.22 14.32 -4.35
CA ARG A 88 2.53 15.76 -4.45
C ARG A 88 3.77 16.02 -5.31
N ARG A 89 4.82 15.19 -5.20
CA ARG A 89 6.03 15.34 -6.00
C ARG A 89 5.81 15.01 -7.47
N LEU A 90 4.99 14.01 -7.79
CA LEU A 90 4.58 13.71 -9.16
C LEU A 90 3.83 14.91 -9.77
N GLU A 91 2.88 15.48 -9.04
CA GLU A 91 2.15 16.67 -9.48
C GLU A 91 3.10 17.87 -9.69
N ALA A 92 4.02 18.12 -8.75
CA ALA A 92 5.03 19.17 -8.87
C ALA A 92 6.00 18.96 -10.04
N ALA A 93 6.22 17.70 -10.46
CA ALA A 93 6.99 17.34 -11.65
C ALA A 93 6.16 17.41 -12.95
N GLY A 94 4.95 17.98 -12.90
CA GLY A 94 4.07 18.11 -14.06
C GLY A 94 3.43 16.80 -14.51
N ARG A 95 3.49 15.75 -13.67
CA ARG A 95 2.86 14.47 -13.97
C ARG A 95 1.35 14.55 -13.69
N PRO A 96 0.52 13.73 -14.36
CA PRO A 96 -0.92 13.74 -14.11
C PRO A 96 -1.24 13.48 -12.65
N TRP A 97 -2.20 14.24 -12.10
CA TRP A 97 -2.63 14.08 -10.72
C TRP A 97 -3.00 12.63 -10.38
N ARG A 98 -2.49 12.14 -9.23
CA ARG A 98 -2.74 10.80 -8.70
C ARG A 98 -3.18 10.91 -7.25
N SER A 99 -4.11 10.05 -6.84
CA SER A 99 -4.41 9.88 -5.42
C SER A 99 -3.31 9.07 -4.72
N ASP A 100 -3.10 9.30 -3.43
CA ASP A 100 -2.14 8.58 -2.59
C ASP A 100 -2.35 7.06 -2.67
N LYS A 101 -3.61 6.61 -2.72
CA LYS A 101 -3.98 5.20 -2.89
C LYS A 101 -3.55 4.65 -4.25
N THR A 102 -3.66 5.44 -5.30
CA THR A 102 -3.22 5.06 -6.66
C THR A 102 -1.70 4.89 -6.70
N VAL A 103 -0.96 5.79 -6.03
CA VAL A 103 0.49 5.69 -5.89
C VAL A 103 0.89 4.47 -5.05
N ALA A 104 0.25 4.25 -3.90
CA ALA A 104 0.51 3.09 -3.04
C ALA A 104 0.33 1.75 -3.78
N ASN A 105 -0.77 1.62 -4.54
CA ASN A 105 -0.99 0.43 -5.36
C ASN A 105 0.12 0.24 -6.41
N ARG A 106 0.54 1.33 -7.08
CA ARG A 106 1.61 1.27 -8.07
C ARG A 106 2.95 0.89 -7.45
N ARG A 107 3.27 1.38 -6.25
CA ARG A 107 4.45 0.96 -5.49
C ARG A 107 4.45 -0.54 -5.22
N CYS A 108 3.31 -1.10 -4.80
CA CYS A 108 3.19 -2.54 -4.60
C CYS A 108 3.42 -3.33 -5.91
N GLU A 109 2.86 -2.85 -7.03
CA GLU A 109 3.08 -3.45 -8.36
C GLU A 109 4.57 -3.43 -8.75
N LEU A 110 5.23 -2.27 -8.63
CA LEU A 110 6.65 -2.12 -8.94
C LEU A 110 7.52 -3.01 -8.05
N ARG A 111 7.20 -3.11 -6.76
CA ARG A 111 7.90 -4.01 -5.84
C ARG A 111 7.72 -5.48 -6.22
N ASN A 112 6.51 -5.89 -6.61
CA ASN A 112 6.26 -7.25 -7.11
C ASN A 112 7.00 -7.55 -8.42
N GLN A 113 7.39 -6.52 -9.18
CA GLN A 113 8.24 -6.61 -10.36
C GLN A 113 9.75 -6.56 -10.04
N GLY A 114 10.13 -6.56 -8.76
CA GLY A 114 11.53 -6.54 -8.32
C GLY A 114 12.18 -5.16 -8.34
N GLN A 115 11.43 -4.08 -8.55
CA GLN A 115 11.99 -2.72 -8.48
C GLN A 115 12.33 -2.36 -7.03
N PRO A 116 13.41 -1.57 -6.80
CA PRO A 116 13.88 -1.21 -5.46
C PRO A 116 13.03 -0.10 -4.83
N VAL A 117 11.73 -0.35 -4.65
CA VAL A 117 10.78 0.55 -3.99
C VAL A 117 10.67 0.16 -2.53
N GLY A 118 11.14 1.03 -1.62
CA GLY A 118 11.02 0.79 -0.18
C GLY A 118 11.24 2.02 0.67
N ALA A 119 10.52 2.12 1.79
CA ALA A 119 10.59 3.22 2.75
C ALA A 119 11.89 3.31 3.56
N TRP A 120 12.67 2.22 3.61
CA TRP A 120 13.76 2.14 4.57
C TRP A 120 14.91 3.11 4.22
N ARG A 121 15.19 4.03 5.15
CA ARG A 121 16.37 4.92 5.16
C ARG A 121 16.95 4.94 6.56
N GLU A 122 18.22 5.30 6.72
CA GLU A 122 18.83 5.38 8.06
C GLU A 122 18.15 6.46 8.92
N ASP A 123 17.84 7.61 8.30
CA ASP A 123 17.32 8.77 8.97
C ASP A 123 16.06 9.33 8.29
N LEU A 124 15.12 9.73 9.14
CA LEU A 124 13.84 10.34 8.82
C LEU A 124 13.74 11.69 9.54
N THR A 125 13.03 12.62 8.94
CA THR A 125 12.64 13.89 9.55
C THR A 125 11.33 13.73 10.32
N THR A 126 11.06 14.65 11.23
CA THR A 126 9.79 14.70 11.97
C THR A 126 8.58 14.82 11.02
N GLU A 127 8.73 15.53 9.90
CA GLU A 127 7.69 15.69 8.88
C GLU A 127 7.43 14.37 8.15
N GLU A 128 8.47 13.68 7.68
CA GLU A 128 8.34 12.37 7.02
C GLU A 128 7.65 11.36 7.94
N VAL A 129 7.98 11.36 9.23
CA VAL A 129 7.33 10.48 10.23
C VAL A 129 5.86 10.85 10.43
N ALA A 130 5.56 12.14 10.53
CA ALA A 130 4.18 12.61 10.72
C ALA A 130 3.30 12.26 9.51
N GLU A 131 3.79 12.52 8.30
CA GLU A 131 3.14 12.18 7.03
C GLU A 131 2.98 10.66 6.87
N GLY A 132 4.04 9.89 7.14
CA GLY A 132 4.03 8.43 7.01
C GLY A 132 3.05 7.76 7.98
N LEU A 133 2.91 8.29 9.19
CA LEU A 133 1.96 7.79 10.19
C LEU A 133 0.56 8.41 10.06
N GLY A 134 0.39 9.43 9.22
CA GLY A 134 -0.88 10.16 9.07
C GLY A 134 -1.31 10.83 10.37
N ILE A 135 -0.38 11.48 11.07
CA ILE A 135 -0.58 12.15 12.36
C ILE A 135 -0.09 13.59 12.31
N ASN A 136 -0.53 14.40 13.28
CA ASN A 136 -0.02 15.75 13.43
C ASN A 136 1.46 15.73 13.87
N ILE A 137 2.31 16.53 13.22
CA ILE A 137 3.72 16.70 13.57
C ILE A 137 3.97 17.00 15.05
N MET A 138 3.06 17.73 15.71
CA MET A 138 3.13 18.04 17.14
C MET A 138 3.01 16.80 18.03
N ALA A 139 2.35 15.73 17.55
CA ALA A 139 2.33 14.45 18.26
C ALA A 139 3.73 13.82 18.27
N VAL A 140 4.41 13.79 17.12
CA VAL A 140 5.79 13.30 17.01
C VAL A 140 6.73 14.13 17.88
N THR A 141 6.65 15.47 17.79
CA THR A 141 7.44 16.37 18.64
C THR A 141 7.20 16.09 20.13
N ARG A 142 5.95 15.81 20.54
CA ARG A 142 5.62 15.47 21.93
C ARG A 142 6.27 14.17 22.37
N TRP A 143 6.25 13.12 21.52
CA TRP A 143 6.89 11.84 21.82
C TRP A 143 8.41 11.99 22.03
N ILE A 144 9.04 12.86 21.23
CA ILE A 144 10.46 13.19 21.36
C ILE A 144 10.72 13.93 22.68
N LYS A 145 9.94 14.99 22.97
CA LYS A 145 10.08 15.78 24.21
C LYS A 145 9.82 14.96 25.49
N GLN A 146 8.96 13.95 25.42
CA GLN A 146 8.68 13.02 26.51
C GLN A 146 9.71 11.89 26.63
N GLY A 147 10.76 11.88 25.80
CA GLY A 147 11.82 10.87 25.80
C GLY A 147 11.38 9.49 25.30
N GLN A 148 10.19 9.37 24.70
CA GLN A 148 9.67 8.10 24.19
C GLN A 148 10.27 7.75 22.84
N LEU A 149 10.50 8.77 21.99
CA LEU A 149 11.14 8.61 20.69
C LEU A 149 12.50 9.31 20.69
N LYS A 150 13.57 8.55 20.41
CA LYS A 150 14.92 9.10 20.30
C LYS A 150 15.06 9.89 19.00
N ALA A 151 15.60 11.09 19.10
CA ALA A 151 15.86 11.94 17.96
C ALA A 151 16.97 12.96 18.26
N LYS A 152 17.60 13.50 17.22
CA LYS A 152 18.55 14.60 17.29
C LYS A 152 17.90 15.87 16.75
N ALA A 153 17.96 16.97 17.51
CA ALA A 153 17.45 18.26 17.03
C ALA A 153 18.28 18.74 15.83
N LEU A 154 17.62 19.16 14.75
CA LEU A 154 18.31 19.73 13.59
C LEU A 154 18.82 21.15 13.85
N ARG A 155 18.17 21.84 14.80
CA ARG A 155 18.61 23.15 15.32
C ARG A 155 18.55 23.11 16.85
N PRO A 156 19.66 22.75 17.52
CA PRO A 156 19.67 22.58 18.98
C PRO A 156 19.45 23.90 19.73
N ASP A 157 19.84 25.02 19.14
CA ASP A 157 19.80 26.34 19.80
C ASP A 157 18.40 26.98 19.82
N SER A 158 17.40 26.34 19.19
CA SER A 158 16.03 26.87 19.15
C SER A 158 15.16 26.25 20.25
N PRO A 159 14.63 27.02 21.20
CA PRO A 159 13.72 26.51 22.24
C PRO A 159 12.39 26.00 21.65
N THR A 160 12.06 26.41 20.43
CA THR A 160 10.88 25.98 19.67
C THR A 160 11.22 24.99 18.57
N CYS A 161 12.30 24.20 18.72
CA CYS A 161 12.68 23.21 17.71
C CYS A 161 11.53 22.21 17.48
N LYS A 162 11.05 22.16 16.23
CA LYS A 162 10.02 21.21 15.75
C LYS A 162 10.60 20.15 14.83
N PHE A 163 11.85 20.34 14.40
CA PHE A 163 12.50 19.57 13.36
C PHE A 163 13.62 18.73 13.96
N TYR A 164 13.41 17.42 13.94
CA TYR A 164 14.34 16.44 14.46
C TYR A 164 14.68 15.41 13.39
N ARG A 165 15.91 14.90 13.48
CA ARG A 165 16.39 13.71 12.78
C ARG A 165 16.14 12.49 13.66
N ILE A 166 15.35 11.55 13.16
CA ILE A 166 14.90 10.34 13.83
C ILE A 166 15.50 9.17 13.08
N GLN A 167 16.18 8.26 13.76
CA GLN A 167 16.69 7.06 13.09
C GLN A 167 15.55 6.06 12.88
N SER A 168 15.48 5.42 11.71
CA SER A 168 14.41 4.45 11.41
C SER A 168 14.39 3.29 12.41
N ARG A 169 15.55 2.89 12.95
CA ARG A 169 15.65 1.89 14.03
C ARG A 169 14.96 2.33 15.32
N ASP A 170 15.09 3.61 15.68
CA ASP A 170 14.49 4.16 16.89
C ASP A 170 12.98 4.33 16.71
N LEU A 171 12.55 4.75 15.51
CA LEU A 171 11.13 4.79 15.14
C LEU A 171 10.50 3.40 15.17
N ARG A 172 11.15 2.40 14.56
CA ARG A 172 10.72 1.00 14.60
C ARG A 172 10.57 0.53 16.05
N ARG A 173 11.59 0.76 16.89
CA ARG A 173 11.56 0.40 18.31
C ARG A 173 10.42 1.08 19.05
N PHE A 174 10.18 2.36 18.77
CA PHE A 174 9.07 3.12 19.35
C PHE A 174 7.71 2.51 18.96
N ILE A 175 7.50 2.20 17.68
CA ILE A 175 6.26 1.57 17.18
C ILE A 175 5.98 0.25 17.93
N TYR A 176 6.99 -0.60 18.09
CA TYR A 176 6.86 -1.86 18.81
C TYR A 176 6.58 -1.68 20.31
N ARG A 177 7.22 -0.69 20.95
CA ARG A 177 7.12 -0.49 22.41
C ARG A 177 5.86 0.28 22.81
N HIS A 178 5.33 1.13 21.94
CA HIS A 178 4.22 2.04 22.23
C HIS A 178 3.10 1.98 21.18
N PRO A 179 2.51 0.79 20.89
CA PRO A 179 1.50 0.66 19.85
C PRO A 179 0.23 1.49 20.13
N THR A 180 -0.09 1.73 21.40
CA THR A 180 -1.25 2.55 21.80
C THR A 180 -1.13 4.02 21.39
N TYR A 181 0.08 4.53 21.20
CA TYR A 181 0.32 5.89 20.73
C TYR A 181 -0.10 6.06 19.26
N LEU A 182 -0.27 4.95 18.54
CA LEU A 182 -0.70 4.89 17.15
C LEU A 182 -2.18 4.53 16.99
N ALA A 183 -2.96 4.42 18.07
CA ALA A 183 -4.35 3.97 18.01
C ALA A 183 -5.24 4.86 17.11
N SER A 184 -4.94 6.16 17.03
CA SER A 184 -5.64 7.11 16.16
C SER A 184 -4.91 7.39 14.85
N ALA A 185 -3.75 6.77 14.62
CA ALA A 185 -2.95 7.00 13.43
C ALA A 185 -3.62 6.42 12.18
N ARG A 186 -3.38 7.05 11.03
CA ARG A 186 -3.81 6.54 9.72
C ARG A 186 -2.60 6.42 8.82
N PRO A 187 -1.71 5.45 9.09
CA PRO A 187 -0.45 5.36 8.38
C PRO A 187 -0.66 5.03 6.90
N ASP A 188 0.26 5.49 6.07
CA ASP A 188 0.52 4.84 4.79
C ASP A 188 1.01 3.43 5.09
N LEU A 189 0.19 2.42 4.79
CA LEU A 189 0.49 1.03 5.11
C LEU A 189 1.70 0.47 4.35
N VAL A 190 1.99 0.96 3.15
CA VAL A 190 3.17 0.52 2.39
C VAL A 190 4.41 1.03 3.10
N TRP A 191 4.44 2.34 3.37
CA TRP A 191 5.55 2.98 4.07
C TRP A 191 5.75 2.42 5.48
N TYR A 192 4.66 2.25 6.24
CA TYR A 192 4.68 1.70 7.59
C TYR A 192 5.22 0.27 7.61
N ASN A 193 4.77 -0.59 6.69
CA ASN A 193 5.26 -1.96 6.61
C ASN A 193 6.75 -2.01 6.30
N ASP A 194 7.24 -1.13 5.42
CA ASP A 194 8.66 -1.07 5.09
C ASP A 194 9.49 -0.60 6.31
N ILE A 195 8.99 0.32 7.14
CA ILE A 195 9.67 0.70 8.39
C ILE A 195 9.65 -0.45 9.42
N VAL A 196 8.51 -1.11 9.60
CA VAL A 196 8.32 -2.11 10.67
C VAL A 196 8.97 -3.46 10.32
N PHE A 197 8.86 -3.88 9.06
CA PHE A 197 9.24 -5.19 8.57
C PHE A 197 10.32 -5.18 7.48
N GLY A 198 10.70 -4.01 6.95
CA GLY A 198 11.72 -3.93 5.91
C GLY A 198 13.11 -4.36 6.40
N PRO A 199 14.01 -4.74 5.49
CA PRO A 199 15.37 -5.11 5.86
C PRO A 199 16.09 -3.88 6.43
N CYS A 200 16.48 -3.94 7.71
CA CYS A 200 17.43 -2.97 8.23
C CYS A 200 18.82 -3.37 7.70
N PRO A 201 19.65 -2.44 7.21
CA PRO A 201 21.03 -2.73 6.82
C PRO A 201 21.86 -3.39 7.92
N SER A 202 21.52 -3.19 9.19
CA SER A 202 22.17 -3.90 10.31
C SER A 202 21.72 -5.35 10.48
N ASP A 203 20.58 -5.74 9.88
CA ASP A 203 20.02 -7.09 9.93
C ASP A 203 20.57 -7.95 8.76
N VAL A 204 21.23 -7.32 7.78
CA VAL A 204 22.06 -8.00 6.79
C VAL A 204 23.37 -8.36 7.48
N GLN A 205 23.34 -9.39 8.32
CA GLN A 205 24.58 -10.11 8.64
C GLN A 205 25.20 -10.52 7.30
N GLU A 206 26.46 -10.11 7.07
CA GLU A 206 27.26 -10.75 6.02
C GLU A 206 27.04 -12.26 6.14
N PRO A 207 26.81 -12.98 5.04
CA PRO A 207 26.72 -14.43 5.10
C PRO A 207 27.95 -14.92 5.86
N PRO A 208 27.80 -15.84 6.84
CA PRO A 208 28.93 -16.32 7.61
C PRO A 208 30.01 -16.75 6.62
N LYS A 209 31.22 -16.15 6.74
CA LYS A 209 32.40 -16.56 5.96
C LYS A 209 32.71 -18.00 6.37
N GLY A 210 32.11 -18.96 5.66
CA GLY A 210 31.95 -20.33 6.12
C GLY A 210 31.91 -21.32 4.97
N ARG A 211 33.10 -21.88 4.69
CA ARG A 211 33.45 -22.91 3.70
C ARG A 211 33.23 -22.54 2.23
N GLN A 212 34.32 -22.07 1.61
CA GLN A 212 34.61 -22.36 0.22
C GLN A 212 34.33 -23.84 -0.03
N ARG A 213 33.38 -24.16 -0.92
CA ARG A 213 33.32 -25.49 -1.52
C ARG A 213 34.68 -25.72 -2.15
N ARG A 214 35.44 -26.70 -1.64
CA ARG A 214 36.52 -27.28 -2.42
C ARG A 214 35.88 -27.73 -3.74
N GLN A 215 36.38 -27.17 -4.85
CA GLN A 215 36.12 -27.77 -6.15
C GLN A 215 36.61 -29.22 -6.07
N PRO A 216 35.86 -30.21 -6.57
CA PRO A 216 36.44 -31.53 -6.77
C PRO A 216 37.52 -31.37 -7.83
N GLU A 217 38.77 -31.62 -7.44
CA GLU A 217 39.84 -31.90 -8.38
C GLU A 217 39.36 -33.06 -9.25
N LEU A 218 39.28 -32.81 -10.56
CA LEU A 218 39.06 -33.85 -11.56
C LEU A 218 40.34 -34.68 -11.58
N ASP A 219 40.40 -35.68 -10.71
CA ASP A 219 41.47 -36.65 -10.70
C ASP A 219 41.23 -37.63 -11.86
N GLY A 220 42.15 -37.59 -12.82
CA GLY A 220 42.15 -38.44 -13.98
C GLY A 220 42.35 -39.89 -13.56
N THR A 221 41.32 -40.70 -13.71
CA THR A 221 41.46 -42.16 -13.73
C THR A 221 40.80 -42.68 -15.00
N GLU A 222 41.65 -42.86 -16.00
CA GLU A 222 41.45 -43.79 -17.11
C GLU A 222 41.11 -45.17 -16.53
N TYR A 223 40.09 -45.83 -17.08
CA TYR A 223 39.97 -47.29 -17.10
C TYR A 223 39.11 -47.70 -18.31
N PRO A 224 39.34 -48.90 -18.87
CA PRO A 224 39.56 -49.05 -20.30
C PRO A 224 38.38 -49.69 -21.03
N LEU A 225 38.46 -49.60 -22.35
CA LEU A 225 37.76 -50.41 -23.33
C LEU A 225 37.64 -51.88 -22.90
N ASN A 226 36.42 -52.42 -22.96
CA ASN A 226 36.22 -53.82 -23.31
C ASN A 226 35.14 -53.91 -24.39
N LEU A 227 35.60 -54.25 -25.59
CA LEU A 227 34.81 -54.94 -26.60
C LEU A 227 34.36 -56.30 -26.03
N GLU A 228 33.12 -56.70 -26.31
CA GLU A 228 32.84 -58.04 -26.84
C GLU A 228 31.42 -58.12 -27.40
N SER A 229 31.36 -58.15 -28.74
CA SER A 229 30.73 -59.17 -29.59
C SER A 229 29.35 -59.76 -29.26
N ALA A 230 28.46 -59.56 -30.26
CA ALA A 230 27.72 -60.58 -31.01
C ALA A 230 26.58 -61.41 -30.37
N HIS A 231 25.41 -61.30 -31.01
CA HIS A 231 24.48 -62.34 -31.51
C HIS A 231 23.04 -61.80 -31.34
N GLY A 232 22.13 -61.84 -32.31
CA GLY A 232 22.07 -62.38 -33.67
C GLY A 232 20.78 -61.86 -34.31
#